data_AF-A0A6P0Z6B8-F1
#
_entry.id   AF-A0A6P0Z6B8-F1
#
_cell.length_a   1.000
_cell.length_b   1.000
_cell.length_c   1.000
_cell.angle_alpha   90.00
_cell.angle_beta   90.00
_cell.angle_gamma   90.00
#
_symmetry.space_group_name_H-M   'P 1'
#
loop_
_entity.id
_entity.type
_entity.pdbx_description
1 polymer ?
#
loop_
_entity_poly.entity_id
_entity_poly.type
_entity_poly.pdbx_seq_one_letter_code
_entity_poly.pdbx_strand_id
1 'polypeptide(L)'
;MIIKAQNIPAQSNRDRLWRWRYRANRLALARRANHFLQPTPSLQPSVPEERPVEVISLDDSFPLQEIPDNQSTEQSTEVCINGFTGNTILDHEIKNKINNIIGFLEGCSVTWKQLQKVTNEITNLYLEGGYLTSRAIPKQVSDGEFQIFIIEGKILDKNIEIEGTKRLHKSYIRNRIKLGIGLPLNVEKLENQLRLLLADPLLKNVEATLKAKNLGESILEVKVTEADPVEGGLSFDNYSAPSIGSERTGISLVYRNLTGIGDQLAGNYYFTFEDGSDIWNFTYSAPLNPRNGTLQLTGDINRNQITQSPLDEFDIEG
;
A
#
# COMPACT_ATOMS: atom_id res chain seq x y z
N MET A 1 3.66 -24.45 -3.08
CA MET A 1 2.40 -25.02 -2.58
C MET A 1 1.25 -24.15 -3.12
N ILE A 2 0.39 -24.69 -3.97
CA ILE A 2 -0.71 -23.93 -4.59
C ILE A 2 -1.93 -24.02 -3.67
N ILE A 3 -2.33 -22.90 -3.07
CA ILE A 3 -3.58 -22.81 -2.31
C ILE A 3 -4.59 -22.04 -3.16
N LYS A 4 -5.61 -22.73 -3.68
CA LYS A 4 -6.79 -22.12 -4.31
C LYS A 4 -7.82 -21.79 -3.23
N ALA A 5 -8.21 -20.52 -3.12
CA ALA A 5 -9.40 -20.13 -2.37
C ALA A 5 -10.60 -20.05 -3.33
N GLN A 6 -11.66 -20.79 -3.03
CA GLN A 6 -12.96 -20.72 -3.68
C GLN A 6 -13.79 -19.58 -3.07
N ASN A 7 -14.45 -18.79 -3.92
CA ASN A 7 -15.40 -17.76 -3.51
C ASN A 7 -16.74 -18.38 -3.06
N ILE A 8 -17.22 -17.95 -1.89
CA ILE A 8 -18.58 -18.17 -1.39
C ILE A 8 -19.33 -16.84 -1.57
N PRO A 9 -20.50 -16.79 -2.24
CA PRO A 9 -21.25 -15.55 -2.35
C PRO A 9 -22.04 -15.26 -1.06
N ALA A 10 -21.94 -14.02 -0.59
CA ALA A 10 -22.67 -13.51 0.56
C ALA A 10 -24.18 -13.42 0.26
N GLN A 11 -24.99 -14.09 1.08
CA GLN A 11 -26.44 -13.94 1.10
C GLN A 11 -26.84 -12.61 1.74
N SER A 12 -27.71 -11.89 1.04
CA SER A 12 -28.42 -10.71 1.52
C SER A 12 -29.38 -11.11 2.65
N ASN A 13 -29.34 -10.43 3.79
CA ASN A 13 -30.53 -10.31 4.64
C ASN A 13 -30.48 -9.12 5.64
N ARG A 14 -31.62 -8.42 5.67
CA ARG A 14 -32.23 -7.63 6.76
C ARG A 14 -31.86 -6.15 6.96
N ASP A 15 -32.81 -5.32 6.52
CA ASP A 15 -33.68 -4.52 7.39
C ASP A 15 -33.22 -4.33 8.85
N ARG A 16 -33.02 -3.07 9.25
CA ARG A 16 -33.66 -2.49 10.45
C ARG A 16 -33.46 -0.97 10.56
N LEU A 17 -34.61 -0.29 10.54
CA LEU A 17 -34.88 1.09 10.92
C LEU A 17 -34.33 1.44 12.31
N TRP A 18 -33.81 2.65 12.51
CA TRP A 18 -34.14 3.48 13.68
C TRP A 18 -33.92 4.98 13.39
N ARG A 19 -34.95 5.77 13.70
CA ARG A 19 -35.04 7.23 13.57
C ARG A 19 -34.51 7.90 14.84
N TRP A 20 -33.81 9.02 14.72
CA TRP A 20 -33.80 10.07 15.76
C TRP A 20 -33.86 11.46 15.13
N ARG A 21 -34.89 12.23 15.56
CA ARG A 21 -35.12 13.65 15.25
C ARG A 21 -34.42 14.50 16.30
N TYR A 22 -33.75 15.55 15.86
CA TYR A 22 -33.62 16.79 16.64
C TYR A 22 -33.81 17.99 15.71
N ARG A 23 -34.83 18.80 16.01
CA ARG A 23 -34.96 20.19 15.54
C ARG A 23 -34.95 21.07 16.78
N ALA A 24 -34.11 22.09 16.79
CA ALA A 24 -34.45 23.35 17.42
C ALA A 24 -33.67 24.48 16.72
N ASN A 25 -34.45 25.45 16.23
CA ASN A 25 -34.03 26.67 15.56
C ASN A 25 -33.11 27.54 16.43
N ARG A 26 -32.14 28.19 15.78
CA ARG A 26 -31.81 29.59 16.07
C ARG A 26 -31.47 30.30 14.76
N LEU A 27 -32.38 31.18 14.34
CA LEU A 27 -32.15 32.24 13.36
C LEU A 27 -31.49 33.41 14.08
N ALA A 28 -30.31 33.84 13.63
CA ALA A 28 -29.91 35.25 13.59
C ALA A 28 -28.59 35.41 12.81
N LEU A 29 -28.75 35.98 11.61
CA LEU A 29 -27.88 37.01 11.01
C LEU A 29 -26.37 36.72 10.91
N ALA A 30 -25.99 36.11 9.79
CA ALA A 30 -24.76 36.46 9.08
C ALA A 30 -25.04 36.40 7.56
N ARG A 31 -25.71 37.45 7.04
CA ARG A 31 -25.74 37.73 5.60
C ARG A 31 -24.40 38.37 5.23
N ARG A 32 -23.54 37.63 4.54
CA ARG A 32 -22.74 38.06 3.37
C ARG A 32 -21.62 37.05 3.08
N ALA A 33 -21.43 36.80 1.78
CA ALA A 33 -20.43 35.95 1.14
C ALA A 33 -20.66 34.43 1.14
N ASN A 34 -21.84 33.99 0.67
CA ASN A 34 -21.92 32.73 -0.06
C ASN A 34 -21.84 33.09 -1.55
N HIS A 35 -20.62 33.16 -2.09
CA HIS A 35 -20.47 32.87 -3.52
C HIS A 35 -20.97 31.44 -3.73
N PHE A 36 -21.80 31.23 -4.74
CA PHE A 36 -22.28 29.91 -5.13
C PHE A 36 -21.10 29.09 -5.63
N LEU A 37 -20.37 28.46 -4.71
CA LEU A 37 -19.50 27.33 -5.04
C LEU A 37 -20.45 26.17 -5.33
N GLN A 38 -20.80 25.99 -6.61
CA GLN A 38 -21.36 24.72 -7.04
C GLN A 38 -20.36 23.63 -6.61
N PRO A 39 -20.80 22.54 -5.98
CA PRO A 39 -19.90 21.44 -5.69
C PRO A 39 -19.33 20.97 -7.03
N THR A 40 -18.01 21.03 -7.18
CA THR A 40 -17.31 20.44 -8.32
C THR A 40 -17.77 18.98 -8.38
N PRO A 41 -18.26 18.47 -9.53
CA PRO A 41 -18.59 17.07 -9.63
C PRO A 41 -17.30 16.30 -9.36
N SER A 42 -17.25 15.59 -8.23
CA SER A 42 -16.21 14.61 -8.03
C SER A 42 -16.42 13.58 -9.13
N LEU A 43 -15.44 13.44 -10.03
CA LEU A 43 -15.31 12.20 -10.80
C LEU A 43 -15.33 11.09 -9.75
N GLN A 44 -16.44 10.37 -9.63
CA GLN A 44 -16.44 9.12 -8.89
C GLN A 44 -15.34 8.30 -9.56
N PRO A 45 -14.32 7.84 -8.82
CA PRO A 45 -13.37 6.92 -9.41
C PRO A 45 -14.20 5.80 -10.02
N SER A 46 -13.94 5.51 -11.30
CA SER A 46 -14.41 4.29 -11.92
C SER A 46 -14.15 3.17 -10.92
N VAL A 47 -15.18 2.33 -10.66
CA VAL A 47 -15.03 1.14 -9.81
C VAL A 47 -13.71 0.51 -10.17
N PRO A 48 -12.75 0.35 -9.23
CA PRO A 48 -11.45 -0.17 -9.57
C PRO A 48 -11.67 -1.48 -10.32
N GLU A 49 -11.30 -1.50 -11.60
CA GLU A 49 -11.16 -2.76 -12.30
C GLU A 49 -10.24 -3.59 -11.41
N GLU A 50 -10.71 -4.78 -10.98
CA GLU A 50 -9.93 -5.69 -10.15
C GLU A 50 -8.70 -6.07 -10.97
N ARG A 51 -7.65 -5.24 -10.86
CA ARG A 51 -6.39 -5.47 -11.53
C ARG A 51 -5.79 -6.69 -10.84
N PRO A 52 -5.58 -7.79 -11.58
CA PRO A 52 -4.96 -8.96 -11.00
C PRO A 52 -3.60 -8.55 -10.45
N VAL A 53 -3.42 -8.70 -9.14
CA VAL A 53 -2.10 -8.58 -8.54
C VAL A 53 -1.32 -9.79 -9.05
N GLU A 54 -0.33 -9.59 -9.91
CA GLU A 54 0.66 -10.63 -10.13
C GLU A 54 1.39 -10.82 -8.81
N VAL A 55 1.11 -11.98 -8.21
CA VAL A 55 1.57 -12.42 -6.90
C VAL A 55 3.08 -12.24 -6.83
N ILE A 56 3.59 -11.79 -5.68
CA ILE A 56 5.01 -11.86 -5.37
C ILE A 56 5.48 -13.27 -5.68
N SER A 57 6.27 -13.43 -6.74
CA SER A 57 6.93 -14.69 -7.00
C SER A 57 8.12 -14.75 -6.05
N LEU A 58 8.00 -15.61 -5.05
CA LEU A 58 9.16 -16.09 -4.33
C LEU A 58 9.93 -16.95 -5.32
N ASP A 59 11.16 -16.57 -5.66
CA ASP A 59 12.03 -17.43 -6.47
C ASP A 59 12.24 -18.75 -5.72
N ASP A 60 12.15 -19.89 -6.40
CA ASP A 60 12.38 -21.23 -5.79
C ASP A 60 13.79 -21.35 -5.18
N SER A 61 14.67 -20.39 -5.47
CA SER A 61 15.97 -20.21 -4.85
C SER A 61 15.95 -19.68 -3.41
N PHE A 62 14.79 -19.37 -2.80
CA PHE A 62 14.72 -19.18 -1.34
C PHE A 62 15.23 -20.44 -0.69
N PRO A 63 16.43 -20.41 -0.11
CA PRO A 63 17.06 -21.64 0.22
C PRO A 63 16.31 -22.18 1.44
N LEU A 64 15.57 -23.28 1.30
CA LEU A 64 15.78 -24.41 2.19
C LEU A 64 17.25 -24.83 2.02
N GLN A 65 18.18 -23.97 2.45
CA GLN A 65 19.55 -24.38 2.65
C GLN A 65 19.42 -25.37 3.80
N GLU A 66 19.47 -26.65 3.43
CA GLU A 66 19.96 -27.67 4.34
C GLU A 66 21.22 -27.08 4.96
N ILE A 67 21.20 -26.99 6.29
CA ILE A 67 22.39 -26.72 7.08
C ILE A 67 23.48 -27.60 6.48
N PRO A 68 24.65 -27.06 6.06
CA PRO A 68 25.67 -27.88 5.44
C PRO A 68 25.89 -29.09 6.32
N ASP A 69 25.64 -30.27 5.76
CA ASP A 69 25.76 -31.58 6.39
C ASP A 69 27.25 -31.95 6.55
N ASN A 70 28.05 -30.96 6.93
CA ASN A 70 29.48 -31.07 7.14
C ASN A 70 29.74 -31.22 8.62
N GLN A 71 29.10 -32.24 9.20
CA GLN A 71 29.59 -33.04 10.31
C GLN A 71 28.83 -34.37 10.27
N SER A 72 29.21 -35.18 9.28
CA SER A 72 28.96 -36.62 9.30
C SER A 72 29.61 -37.17 10.58
N THR A 73 28.83 -37.45 11.61
CA THR A 73 28.93 -38.70 12.36
C THR A 73 27.84 -38.74 13.43
N GLU A 74 27.36 -39.95 13.65
CA GLU A 74 26.55 -40.40 14.79
C GLU A 74 27.29 -40.22 16.13
N GLN A 75 27.84 -39.04 16.41
CA GLN A 75 28.45 -38.73 17.69
C GLN A 75 27.34 -38.24 18.61
N SER A 76 27.00 -39.10 19.56
CA SER A 76 26.22 -38.79 20.76
C SER A 76 27.02 -37.87 21.69
N THR A 77 27.59 -36.79 21.17
CA THR A 77 28.23 -35.76 21.98
C THR A 77 27.13 -34.89 22.54
N GLU A 78 26.93 -35.04 23.84
CA GLU A 78 26.16 -34.12 24.65
C GLU A 78 26.80 -32.72 24.53
N VAL A 79 26.00 -31.73 24.09
CA VAL A 79 26.45 -30.33 23.96
C VAL A 79 25.75 -29.45 24.99
N CYS A 80 26.46 -28.41 25.44
CA CYS A 80 25.89 -27.37 26.29
C CYS A 80 25.25 -26.27 25.45
N ILE A 81 24.06 -25.80 25.86
CA ILE A 81 23.38 -24.68 25.20
C ILE A 81 23.44 -23.41 26.04
N ASN A 82 23.98 -22.35 25.46
CA ASN A 82 24.08 -21.04 26.09
C ASN A 82 23.04 -20.03 25.55
N GLY A 83 21.77 -20.42 25.65
CA GLY A 83 20.63 -19.61 25.25
C GLY A 83 20.53 -19.30 23.75
N PHE A 84 19.91 -18.15 23.43
CA PHE A 84 19.72 -17.67 22.06
C PHE A 84 20.02 -16.17 21.91
N THR A 85 20.39 -15.75 20.70
CA THR A 85 20.61 -14.34 20.35
C THR A 85 19.96 -14.01 19.00
N GLY A 86 19.74 -12.71 18.73
CA GLY A 86 19.28 -12.22 17.43
C GLY A 86 17.77 -11.99 17.27
N ASN A 87 16.94 -12.32 18.28
CA ASN A 87 15.52 -11.95 18.28
C ASN A 87 15.36 -10.44 18.54
N THR A 88 15.05 -9.67 17.52
CA THR A 88 14.71 -8.24 17.63
C THR A 88 13.22 -7.98 17.54
N ILE A 89 12.41 -9.01 17.25
CA ILE A 89 10.97 -8.92 17.30
C ILE A 89 10.53 -8.57 18.73
N LEU A 90 9.96 -7.37 18.88
CA LEU A 90 9.40 -6.85 20.14
C LEU A 90 8.06 -7.48 20.53
N ASP A 91 7.61 -8.48 19.76
CA ASP A 91 6.43 -9.26 20.10
C ASP A 91 6.75 -10.16 21.31
N HIS A 92 6.22 -9.76 22.47
CA HIS A 92 6.31 -10.52 23.71
C HIS A 92 5.81 -11.96 23.53
N GLU A 93 4.88 -12.21 22.60
CA GLU A 93 4.36 -13.54 22.32
C GLU A 93 5.42 -14.45 21.68
N ILE A 94 6.10 -13.98 20.63
CA ILE A 94 7.16 -14.76 19.94
C ILE A 94 8.32 -15.02 20.91
N LYS A 95 8.73 -14.02 21.68
CA LYS A 95 9.79 -14.18 22.68
C LYS A 95 9.43 -15.23 23.74
N ASN A 96 8.20 -15.21 24.25
CA ASN A 96 7.73 -16.20 25.23
C ASN A 96 7.65 -17.61 24.62
N LYS A 97 7.18 -17.75 23.38
CA LYS A 97 7.16 -19.03 22.67
C LYS A 97 8.57 -19.61 22.50
N ILE A 98 9.55 -18.78 22.13
CA ILE A 98 10.96 -19.20 22.02
C ILE A 98 11.51 -19.65 23.38
N ASN A 99 11.27 -18.89 24.44
CA ASN A 99 11.69 -19.27 25.80
C ASN A 99 11.09 -20.60 26.23
N ASN A 100 9.81 -20.86 25.91
CA ASN A 100 9.16 -22.13 26.22
C ASN A 100 9.77 -23.31 25.45
N ILE A 101 10.16 -23.11 24.18
CA ILE A 101 10.84 -24.14 23.38
C ILE A 101 12.22 -24.45 23.97
N ILE A 102 12.98 -23.42 24.36
CA ILE A 102 14.34 -23.57 24.88
C ILE A 102 14.36 -24.06 26.33
N GLY A 103 13.32 -23.77 27.13
CA GLY A 103 13.21 -24.21 28.52
C GLY A 103 13.25 -25.74 28.71
N PHE A 104 13.01 -26.51 27.65
CA PHE A 104 13.16 -27.97 27.67
C PHE A 104 14.62 -28.45 27.52
N LEU A 105 15.55 -27.55 27.17
CA LEU A 105 16.96 -27.86 26.85
C LEU A 105 17.93 -27.46 27.97
N GLU A 106 17.48 -27.37 29.22
CA GLU A 106 18.34 -26.97 30.33
C GLU A 106 19.40 -28.04 30.67
N GLY A 107 20.69 -27.70 30.47
CA GLY A 107 21.84 -28.51 30.87
C GLY A 107 22.84 -28.78 29.74
N CYS A 108 23.86 -29.60 30.04
CA CYS A 108 24.92 -30.00 29.12
C CYS A 108 24.70 -31.39 28.48
N SER A 109 23.45 -31.83 28.36
CA SER A 109 23.08 -33.18 27.87
C SER A 109 22.17 -33.14 26.64
N VAL A 110 22.33 -32.12 25.79
CA VAL A 110 21.52 -31.98 24.58
C VAL A 110 22.19 -32.71 23.42
N THR A 111 21.43 -33.57 22.74
CA THR A 111 21.90 -34.24 21.52
C THR A 111 21.83 -33.29 20.32
N TRP A 112 22.71 -33.46 19.34
CA TRP A 112 22.66 -32.69 18.08
C TRP A 112 21.27 -32.72 17.42
N LYS A 113 20.61 -33.88 17.45
CA LYS A 113 19.24 -34.06 16.91
C LYS A 113 18.20 -33.22 17.66
N GLN A 114 18.30 -33.09 18.98
CA GLN A 114 17.42 -32.22 19.78
C GLN A 114 17.70 -30.75 19.48
N LEU A 115 18.97 -30.36 19.34
CA LEU A 115 19.35 -29.00 18.98
C LEU A 115 18.79 -28.60 17.60
N GLN A 116 18.95 -29.46 16.58
CA GLN A 116 18.35 -29.25 15.26
C GLN A 116 16.82 -29.16 15.33
N LYS A 117 16.18 -30.01 16.14
CA LYS A 117 14.72 -29.97 16.32
C LYS A 117 14.28 -28.61 16.86
N VAL A 118 14.95 -28.10 17.89
CA VAL A 118 14.61 -26.79 18.48
C VAL A 118 14.89 -25.64 17.52
N THR A 119 15.99 -25.65 16.77
CA THR A 119 16.23 -24.60 15.76
C THR A 119 15.19 -24.63 14.65
N ASN A 120 14.69 -25.81 14.27
CA ASN A 120 13.61 -25.95 13.30
C ASN A 120 12.27 -25.46 13.85
N GLU A 121 11.95 -25.76 15.11
CA GLU A 121 10.73 -25.24 15.77
C GLU A 121 10.76 -23.71 15.88
N ILE A 122 11.88 -23.13 16.28
CA ILE A 122 12.05 -21.66 16.31
C ILE A 122 11.91 -21.09 14.89
N THR A 123 12.52 -21.73 13.88
CA THR A 123 12.39 -21.29 12.49
C THR A 123 10.93 -21.32 12.03
N ASN A 124 10.20 -22.39 12.34
CA ASN A 124 8.78 -22.50 12.01
C ASN A 124 7.93 -21.41 12.65
N LEU A 125 8.22 -21.01 13.90
CA LEU A 125 7.55 -19.87 14.52
C LEU A 125 7.72 -18.56 13.72
N TYR A 126 8.91 -18.31 13.17
CA TYR A 126 9.15 -17.15 12.31
C TYR A 126 8.39 -17.27 10.97
N LEU A 127 8.39 -18.46 10.37
CA LEU A 127 7.67 -18.72 9.12
C LEU A 127 6.16 -18.51 9.28
N GLU A 128 5.57 -19.04 10.35
CA GLU A 128 4.15 -18.86 10.70
C GLU A 128 3.81 -17.38 10.97
N GLY A 129 4.76 -16.60 11.50
CA GLY A 129 4.64 -15.16 11.69
C GLY A 129 4.85 -14.30 10.44
N GLY A 130 5.07 -14.91 9.26
CA GLY A 130 5.27 -14.19 8.00
C GLY A 130 6.70 -13.70 7.76
N TYR A 131 7.68 -14.16 8.55
CA TYR A 131 9.10 -13.81 8.44
C TYR A 131 9.87 -14.86 7.63
N LEU A 132 9.50 -15.04 6.36
CA LEU A 132 9.99 -16.14 5.50
C LEU A 132 11.50 -16.19 5.29
N THR A 133 12.18 -15.06 5.49
CA THR A 133 13.63 -14.90 5.29
C THR A 133 14.43 -15.02 6.59
N SER A 134 13.77 -15.36 7.70
CA SER A 134 14.38 -15.48 9.02
C SER A 134 14.52 -16.95 9.42
N ARG A 135 15.63 -17.31 10.08
CA ARG A 135 15.93 -18.69 10.49
C ARG A 135 16.75 -18.74 11.76
N ALA A 136 16.60 -19.81 12.53
CA ALA A 136 17.48 -20.13 13.65
C ALA A 136 18.52 -21.17 13.22
N ILE A 137 19.79 -20.94 13.58
CA ILE A 137 20.88 -21.87 13.35
C ILE A 137 21.64 -22.15 14.66
N PRO A 138 22.12 -23.39 14.88
CA PRO A 138 23.07 -23.64 15.94
C PRO A 138 24.46 -23.16 15.51
N LYS A 139 25.18 -22.47 16.39
CA LYS A 139 26.57 -22.07 16.16
C LYS A 139 27.40 -22.40 17.38
N GLN A 140 28.53 -23.05 17.15
CA GLN A 140 29.49 -23.31 18.21
C GLN A 140 30.16 -22.00 18.65
N VAL A 141 30.12 -21.72 19.96
CA VAL A 141 30.72 -20.52 20.56
C VAL A 141 31.98 -20.84 21.36
N SER A 142 32.11 -22.09 21.84
CA SER A 142 33.31 -22.64 22.49
C SER A 142 33.32 -24.16 22.33
N ASP A 143 34.40 -24.82 22.74
CA ASP A 143 34.52 -26.28 22.58
C ASP A 143 33.41 -26.99 23.38
N GLY A 144 32.56 -27.77 22.69
CA GLY A 144 31.37 -28.40 23.28
C GLY A 144 30.19 -27.46 23.64
N GLU A 145 30.29 -26.15 23.40
CA GLU A 145 29.27 -25.16 23.74
C GLU A 145 28.65 -24.52 22.48
N PHE A 146 27.35 -24.68 22.34
CA PHE A 146 26.57 -24.16 21.23
C PHE A 146 25.59 -23.08 21.68
N GLN A 147 25.33 -22.13 20.80
CA GLN A 147 24.31 -21.10 20.99
C GLN A 147 23.40 -21.06 19.77
N ILE A 148 22.11 -20.80 20.00
CA ILE A 148 21.13 -20.64 18.92
C ILE A 148 21.18 -19.19 18.43
N PHE A 149 21.56 -19.00 17.17
CA PHE A 149 21.54 -17.70 16.52
C PHE A 149 20.30 -17.58 15.65
N ILE A 150 19.46 -16.59 15.92
CA ILE A 150 18.34 -16.23 15.08
C ILE A 150 18.83 -15.17 14.09
N ILE A 151 18.83 -15.53 12.82
CA ILE A 151 19.20 -14.67 11.72
C ILE A 151 17.91 -14.13 11.13
N GLU A 152 17.64 -12.88 11.45
CA GLU A 152 16.50 -12.14 10.94
C GLU A 152 16.78 -11.60 9.53
N GLY A 153 15.91 -11.96 8.60
CA GLY A 153 16.03 -11.52 7.22
C GLY A 153 15.75 -10.04 7.07
N LYS A 154 16.55 -9.35 6.25
CA LYS A 154 16.39 -7.93 5.93
C LYS A 154 16.61 -7.63 4.45
N ILE A 155 16.02 -6.54 4.00
CA ILE A 155 16.32 -5.95 2.69
C ILE A 155 17.08 -4.65 2.94
N LEU A 156 18.31 -4.56 2.44
CA LEU A 156 19.06 -3.32 2.47
C LEU A 156 18.54 -2.38 1.39
N ASP A 157 18.58 -1.07 1.63
CA ASP A 157 18.10 -0.05 0.68
C ASP A 157 18.75 -0.17 -0.71
N LYS A 158 20.05 -0.50 -0.73
CA LYS A 158 20.83 -0.73 -1.95
C LYS A 158 20.43 -1.99 -2.73
N ASN A 159 19.70 -2.91 -2.09
CA ASN A 159 19.23 -4.16 -2.69
C ASN A 159 17.76 -4.04 -3.16
N ILE A 160 17.20 -2.82 -3.24
CA ILE A 160 15.91 -2.54 -3.87
C ILE A 160 16.17 -2.07 -5.30
N GLU A 161 16.02 -2.99 -6.23
CA GLU A 161 16.30 -2.82 -7.65
C GLU A 161 14.99 -2.51 -8.37
N ILE A 162 14.94 -1.36 -9.06
CA ILE A 162 13.72 -0.85 -9.70
C ILE A 162 13.99 -0.64 -11.19
N GLU A 163 13.15 -1.26 -12.02
CA GLU A 163 13.22 -1.24 -13.48
C GLU A 163 11.88 -0.82 -14.11
N GLY A 164 11.92 -0.38 -15.37
CA GLY A 164 10.72 -0.05 -16.15
C GLY A 164 10.19 1.40 -16.00
N THR A 165 10.77 2.19 -15.09
CA THR A 165 10.50 3.64 -15.02
C THR A 165 11.04 4.38 -16.25
N LYS A 166 10.23 5.27 -16.83
CA LYS A 166 10.59 6.18 -17.92
C LYS A 166 10.60 7.63 -17.44
N ARG A 167 9.50 8.09 -16.84
CA ARG A 167 9.33 9.47 -16.38
C ARG A 167 9.25 9.57 -14.86
N LEU A 168 8.67 8.57 -14.21
CA LEU A 168 8.52 8.52 -12.77
C LEU A 168 9.88 8.28 -12.12
N HIS A 169 10.24 9.10 -11.14
CA HIS A 169 11.50 8.90 -10.42
C HIS A 169 11.47 7.59 -9.63
N LYS A 170 12.53 6.80 -9.72
CA LYS A 170 12.68 5.54 -8.94
C LYS A 170 12.54 5.77 -7.43
N SER A 171 12.87 6.96 -6.94
CA SER A 171 12.70 7.34 -5.53
C SER A 171 11.23 7.37 -5.09
N TYR A 172 10.30 7.74 -5.98
CA TYR A 172 8.85 7.72 -5.72
C TYR A 172 8.39 6.32 -5.32
N ILE A 173 8.81 5.32 -6.10
CA ILE A 173 8.50 3.90 -5.92
C ILE A 173 9.25 3.36 -4.69
N ARG A 174 10.57 3.55 -4.65
CA ARG A 174 11.42 3.04 -3.57
C ARG A 174 10.92 3.47 -2.20
N ASN A 175 10.64 4.76 -2.03
CA ASN A 175 10.24 5.30 -0.74
C ASN A 175 8.88 4.77 -0.27
N ARG A 176 7.97 4.45 -1.20
CA ARG A 176 6.67 3.83 -0.89
C ARG A 176 6.85 2.38 -0.48
N ILE A 177 7.63 1.60 -1.22
CA ILE A 177 7.92 0.19 -0.90
C ILE A 177 8.56 0.06 0.48
N LYS A 178 9.48 0.97 0.83
CA LYS A 178 10.17 0.97 2.13
C LYS A 178 9.22 1.11 3.33
N LEU A 179 8.01 1.62 3.16
CA LEU A 179 7.01 1.66 4.24
C LEU A 179 6.59 0.26 4.69
N GLY A 180 6.65 -0.74 3.79
CA GLY A 180 6.36 -2.14 4.07
C GLY A 180 7.58 -2.98 4.46
N ILE A 181 8.80 -2.40 4.37
CA ILE A 181 10.05 -3.09 4.72
C ILE A 181 10.38 -2.81 6.19
N GLY A 182 10.08 -3.79 7.05
CA GLY A 182 10.51 -3.82 8.44
C GLY A 182 11.85 -4.53 8.65
N LEU A 183 12.38 -4.44 9.86
CA LEU A 183 13.39 -5.34 10.38
C LEU A 183 12.82 -6.05 11.62
N PRO A 184 12.66 -7.39 11.59
CA PRO A 184 12.84 -8.29 10.44
C PRO A 184 11.85 -8.06 9.29
N LEU A 185 12.20 -8.57 8.11
CA LEU A 185 11.35 -8.54 6.93
C LEU A 185 10.12 -9.43 7.15
N ASN A 186 8.94 -8.81 7.08
CA ASN A 186 7.66 -9.49 7.06
C ASN A 186 7.04 -9.40 5.66
N VAL A 187 6.74 -10.55 5.07
CA VAL A 187 6.30 -10.64 3.66
C VAL A 187 4.89 -10.07 3.47
N GLU A 188 3.99 -10.26 4.43
CA GLU A 188 2.63 -9.72 4.37
C GLU A 188 2.64 -8.19 4.36
N LYS A 189 3.48 -7.55 5.19
CA LYS A 189 3.65 -6.09 5.19
C LYS A 189 4.20 -5.57 3.87
N LEU A 190 5.17 -6.27 3.30
CA LEU A 190 5.72 -5.93 1.98
C LEU A 190 4.67 -6.07 0.88
N GLU A 191 3.91 -7.16 0.88
CA GLU A 191 2.85 -7.41 -0.09
C GLU A 191 1.75 -6.36 -0.03
N ASN A 192 1.28 -6.01 1.17
CA ASN A 192 0.31 -4.95 1.35
C ASN A 192 0.81 -3.62 0.77
N GLN A 193 2.09 -3.31 0.97
CA GLN A 193 2.67 -2.08 0.42
C GLN A 193 2.82 -2.11 -1.11
N LEU A 194 3.11 -3.27 -1.70
CA LEU A 194 3.15 -3.46 -3.15
C LEU A 194 1.76 -3.37 -3.77
N ARG A 195 0.71 -3.89 -3.11
CA ARG A 195 -0.68 -3.72 -3.52
C ARG A 195 -1.11 -2.25 -3.52
N LEU A 196 -0.73 -1.49 -2.49
CA LEU A 196 -0.96 -0.05 -2.44
C LEU A 196 -0.24 0.68 -3.58
N LEU A 197 0.96 0.23 -3.94
CA LEU A 197 1.70 0.78 -5.07
C LEU A 197 1.05 0.44 -6.42
N LEU A 198 0.48 -0.76 -6.59
CA LEU A 198 -0.25 -1.15 -7.80
C LEU A 198 -1.56 -0.36 -7.98
N ALA A 199 -2.21 0.02 -6.87
CA ALA A 199 -3.40 0.85 -6.89
C ALA A 199 -3.12 2.31 -7.31
N ASP A 200 -1.84 2.73 -7.35
CA ASP A 200 -1.45 4.07 -7.79
C ASP A 200 -1.77 4.27 -9.28
N PRO A 201 -2.53 5.32 -9.65
CA PRO A 201 -2.89 5.57 -11.06
C PRO A 201 -1.68 5.90 -11.95
N LEU A 202 -0.50 6.18 -11.39
CA LEU A 202 0.73 6.38 -12.16
C LEU A 202 1.28 5.09 -12.75
N LEU A 203 0.86 3.93 -12.24
CA LEU A 203 1.38 2.63 -12.60
C LEU A 203 0.26 1.75 -13.18
N LYS A 204 0.54 1.14 -14.32
CA LYS A 204 -0.31 0.15 -14.95
C LYS A 204 -0.07 -1.24 -14.36
N ASN A 205 1.19 -1.61 -14.16
CA ASN A 205 1.59 -2.89 -13.57
C ASN A 205 2.76 -2.72 -12.60
N VAL A 206 2.80 -3.60 -11.59
CA VAL A 206 3.88 -3.72 -10.61
C VAL A 206 4.13 -5.20 -10.38
N GLU A 207 5.30 -5.67 -10.76
CA GLU A 207 5.79 -7.02 -10.51
C GLU A 207 6.94 -6.94 -9.50
N ALA A 208 6.93 -7.82 -8.51
CA ALA A 208 7.99 -7.88 -7.52
C ALA A 208 8.46 -9.33 -7.31
N THR A 209 9.78 -9.51 -7.34
CA THR A 209 10.43 -10.79 -7.07
C THR A 209 11.41 -10.59 -5.92
N LEU A 210 11.26 -11.41 -4.88
CA LEU A 210 12.19 -11.43 -3.75
C LEU A 210 13.20 -12.55 -4.00
N LYS A 211 14.49 -12.26 -3.84
CA LYS A 211 15.59 -13.22 -4.01
C LYS A 211 16.49 -13.25 -2.79
N ALA A 212 17.06 -14.41 -2.48
CA ALA A 212 18.11 -14.51 -1.47
C ALA A 212 19.45 -14.00 -2.02
N LYS A 213 20.20 -13.23 -1.22
CA LYS A 213 21.54 -12.74 -1.57
C LYS A 213 22.61 -13.36 -0.68
N ASN A 214 22.49 -13.11 0.61
CA ASN A 214 23.36 -13.65 1.66
C ASN A 214 22.48 -14.22 2.78
N LEU A 215 23.11 -14.89 3.74
CA LEU A 215 22.43 -15.33 4.94
C LEU A 215 21.80 -14.13 5.68
N GLY A 216 20.47 -14.11 5.78
CA GLY A 216 19.72 -12.99 6.37
C GLY A 216 19.59 -11.74 5.48
N GLU A 217 20.03 -11.76 4.22
CA GLU A 217 19.87 -10.63 3.29
C GLU A 217 19.15 -11.04 2.02
N SER A 218 18.15 -10.24 1.65
CA SER A 218 17.39 -10.41 0.40
C SER A 218 17.58 -9.22 -0.54
N ILE A 219 17.37 -9.49 -1.83
CA ILE A 219 17.21 -8.51 -2.91
C ILE A 219 15.74 -8.48 -3.29
N LEU A 220 15.21 -7.29 -3.49
CA LEU A 220 13.87 -7.06 -4.00
C LEU A 220 13.99 -6.42 -5.39
N GLU A 221 13.67 -7.21 -6.41
CA GLU A 221 13.56 -6.74 -7.79
C GLU A 221 12.12 -6.31 -8.04
N VAL A 222 11.94 -5.08 -8.52
CA VAL A 222 10.63 -4.47 -8.78
C VAL A 222 10.61 -3.97 -10.21
N LYS A 223 9.75 -4.57 -11.03
CA LYS A 223 9.51 -4.14 -12.40
C LYS A 223 8.19 -3.40 -12.45
N VAL A 224 8.19 -2.20 -12.98
CA VAL A 224 6.98 -1.39 -13.12
C VAL A 224 6.70 -1.04 -14.57
N THR A 225 5.42 -0.92 -14.89
CA THR A 225 4.96 -0.31 -16.15
C THR A 225 4.21 0.96 -15.80
N GLU A 226 4.70 2.11 -16.26
CA GLU A 226 4.00 3.39 -16.10
C GLU A 226 2.68 3.38 -16.90
N ALA A 227 1.63 3.95 -16.31
CA ALA A 227 0.35 4.17 -16.98
C ALA A 227 0.44 5.34 -17.97
N ASP A 228 -0.55 5.46 -18.85
CA ASP A 228 -0.64 6.61 -19.73
C ASP A 228 -0.85 7.89 -18.91
N PRO A 229 -0.02 8.93 -19.10
CA PRO A 229 -0.03 10.10 -18.25
C PRO A 229 -1.22 11.03 -18.56
N VAL A 230 -1.88 10.86 -19.70
CA VAL A 230 -2.97 11.74 -20.14
C VAL A 230 -4.28 10.99 -20.07
N GLU A 231 -5.26 11.62 -19.42
CA GLU A 231 -6.63 11.12 -19.34
C GLU A 231 -7.57 12.27 -19.69
N GLY A 232 -8.52 12.02 -20.59
CA GLY A 232 -9.45 13.03 -21.08
C GLY A 232 -10.88 12.49 -21.09
N GLY A 233 -11.85 13.38 -20.92
CA GLY A 233 -13.25 12.98 -20.81
C GLY A 233 -14.21 14.08 -21.27
N LEU A 234 -15.39 13.63 -21.70
CA LEU A 234 -16.55 14.47 -21.97
C LEU A 234 -17.68 14.01 -21.05
N SER A 235 -18.43 14.94 -20.47
CA SER A 235 -19.58 14.66 -19.63
C SER A 235 -20.79 15.48 -20.04
N PHE A 236 -21.98 14.93 -19.82
CA PHE A 236 -23.25 15.61 -20.01
C PHE A 236 -24.10 15.34 -18.78
N ASP A 237 -24.55 16.40 -18.10
CA ASP A 237 -25.32 16.32 -16.88
C ASP A 237 -26.40 17.42 -16.82
N ASN A 238 -27.25 17.35 -15.79
CA ASN A 238 -28.29 18.34 -15.53
C ASN A 238 -28.12 18.98 -14.13
N TYR A 239 -26.87 19.17 -13.69
CA TYR A 239 -26.55 19.63 -12.33
C TYR A 239 -26.52 21.16 -12.18
N SER A 240 -26.78 21.88 -13.26
CA SER A 240 -26.88 23.34 -13.25
C SER A 240 -28.31 23.78 -12.89
N ALA A 241 -28.45 24.97 -12.31
CA ALA A 241 -29.76 25.47 -11.92
C ALA A 241 -30.57 25.86 -13.17
N PRO A 242 -31.89 25.59 -13.22
CA PRO A 242 -32.72 25.96 -14.37
C PRO A 242 -32.67 27.45 -14.74
N SER A 243 -32.30 28.32 -13.81
CA SER A 243 -32.18 29.76 -14.03
C SER A 243 -30.99 30.18 -14.92
N ILE A 244 -29.99 29.31 -15.07
CA ILE A 244 -28.73 29.55 -15.79
C ILE A 244 -28.44 28.43 -16.80
N GLY A 245 -29.49 27.73 -17.25
CA GLY A 245 -29.43 26.50 -18.05
C GLY A 245 -29.27 25.25 -17.20
N SER A 246 -30.21 24.30 -17.32
CA SER A 246 -30.19 23.04 -16.56
C SER A 246 -29.15 22.05 -17.09
N GLU A 247 -29.00 21.95 -18.40
CA GLU A 247 -28.13 21.01 -19.10
C GLU A 247 -26.72 21.58 -19.24
N ARG A 248 -25.74 20.79 -18.79
CA ARG A 248 -24.34 21.19 -18.77
C ARG A 248 -23.47 20.14 -19.44
N THR A 249 -22.57 20.60 -20.29
CA THR A 249 -21.51 19.80 -20.89
C THR A 249 -20.20 20.09 -20.18
N GLY A 250 -19.41 19.04 -19.93
CA GLY A 250 -18.10 19.12 -19.31
C GLY A 250 -17.01 18.54 -20.19
N ILE A 251 -15.84 19.17 -20.18
CA ILE A 251 -14.60 18.70 -20.79
C ILE A 251 -13.58 18.60 -19.66
N SER A 252 -12.97 17.44 -19.48
CA SER A 252 -11.94 17.21 -18.47
C SER A 252 -10.64 16.73 -19.12
N LEU A 253 -9.51 17.25 -18.65
CA LEU A 253 -8.18 16.79 -19.02
C LEU A 253 -7.31 16.67 -17.77
N VAL A 254 -6.67 15.52 -17.61
CA VAL A 254 -5.73 15.23 -16.54
C VAL A 254 -4.39 14.85 -17.16
N TYR A 255 -3.33 15.41 -16.60
CA TYR A 255 -1.96 15.08 -16.92
C TYR A 255 -1.23 14.67 -15.63
N ARG A 256 -0.82 13.41 -15.56
CA ARG A 256 -0.16 12.79 -14.41
C ARG A 256 1.35 12.75 -14.62
N ASN A 257 2.07 12.87 -13.51
CA ASN A 257 3.52 12.82 -13.41
C ASN A 257 4.24 13.82 -14.33
N LEU A 258 3.90 15.11 -14.17
CA LEU A 258 4.47 16.20 -14.95
C LEU A 258 5.97 16.36 -14.69
N THR A 259 6.39 16.36 -13.42
CA THR A 259 7.77 16.62 -12.99
C THR A 259 8.54 15.37 -12.58
N GLY A 260 7.92 14.19 -12.64
CA GLY A 260 8.55 12.92 -12.25
C GLY A 260 8.37 12.55 -10.77
N ILE A 261 7.79 13.45 -9.96
CA ILE A 261 7.56 13.23 -8.52
C ILE A 261 6.19 12.63 -8.21
N GLY A 262 5.41 12.28 -9.22
CA GLY A 262 4.02 11.83 -9.08
C GLY A 262 3.02 12.96 -8.84
N ASP A 263 3.33 14.16 -9.31
CA ASP A 263 2.41 15.29 -9.35
C ASP A 263 1.37 15.16 -10.45
N GLN A 264 0.27 15.90 -10.35
CA GLN A 264 -0.82 15.89 -11.32
C GLN A 264 -1.30 17.30 -11.60
N LEU A 265 -1.56 17.60 -12.87
CA LEU A 265 -2.29 18.78 -13.32
C LEU A 265 -3.63 18.32 -13.90
N ALA A 266 -4.72 18.97 -13.52
CA ALA A 266 -6.04 18.72 -14.06
C ALA A 266 -6.72 20.04 -14.43
N GLY A 267 -7.44 20.04 -15.55
CA GLY A 267 -8.26 21.14 -16.01
C GLY A 267 -9.65 20.63 -16.37
N ASN A 268 -10.68 21.34 -15.93
CA ASN A 268 -12.06 21.06 -16.28
C ASN A 268 -12.71 22.34 -16.81
N TYR A 269 -13.54 22.18 -17.83
CA TYR A 269 -14.33 23.25 -18.40
C TYR A 269 -15.78 22.78 -18.50
N TYR A 270 -16.70 23.52 -17.88
CA TYR A 270 -18.13 23.24 -17.94
C TYR A 270 -18.87 24.44 -18.53
N PHE A 271 -19.82 24.15 -19.41
CA PHE A 271 -20.67 25.17 -20.02
C PHE A 271 -22.10 24.65 -20.20
N THR A 272 -23.07 25.56 -20.15
CA THR A 272 -24.48 25.28 -20.45
C THR A 272 -24.82 25.67 -21.88
N PHE A 273 -25.76 24.98 -22.54
CA PHE A 273 -26.15 25.30 -23.92
C PHE A 273 -26.85 26.66 -24.08
N GLU A 274 -27.42 27.18 -23.00
CA GLU A 274 -28.12 28.47 -22.98
C GLU A 274 -27.18 29.64 -22.64
N ASP A 275 -25.86 29.42 -22.63
CA ASP A 275 -24.82 30.40 -22.25
C ASP A 275 -25.00 31.00 -20.83
N GLY A 276 -25.79 30.37 -19.97
CA GLY A 276 -26.04 30.84 -18.60
C GLY A 276 -24.93 30.54 -17.59
N SER A 277 -24.03 29.60 -17.87
CA SER A 277 -22.90 29.27 -16.99
C SER A 277 -21.65 28.84 -17.77
N ASP A 278 -20.49 29.36 -17.37
CA ASP A 278 -19.15 29.01 -17.85
C ASP A 278 -18.22 28.87 -16.63
N ILE A 279 -17.63 27.68 -16.45
CA ILE A 279 -16.83 27.32 -15.28
C ILE A 279 -15.52 26.68 -15.72
N TRP A 280 -14.40 27.27 -15.32
CA TRP A 280 -13.06 26.71 -15.47
C TRP A 280 -12.51 26.33 -14.09
N ASN A 281 -12.07 25.08 -13.95
CA ASN A 281 -11.38 24.59 -12.77
C ASN A 281 -9.99 24.09 -13.16
N PHE A 282 -8.97 24.57 -12.45
CA PHE A 282 -7.60 24.10 -12.59
C PHE A 282 -7.12 23.58 -11.25
N THR A 283 -6.54 22.39 -11.25
CA THR A 283 -6.01 21.75 -10.04
C THR A 283 -4.61 21.25 -10.30
N TYR A 284 -3.65 21.65 -9.45
CA TYR A 284 -2.34 21.02 -9.35
C TYR A 284 -2.22 20.30 -8.01
N SER A 285 -1.76 19.06 -8.02
CA SER A 285 -1.50 18.29 -6.80
C SER A 285 -0.13 17.63 -6.83
N ALA A 286 0.55 17.59 -5.68
CA ALA A 286 1.86 16.97 -5.55
C ALA A 286 2.00 16.23 -4.21
N PRO A 287 2.59 15.02 -4.20
CA PRO A 287 2.80 14.27 -2.98
C PRO A 287 3.97 14.85 -2.19
N LEU A 288 3.73 15.13 -0.91
CA LEU A 288 4.72 15.64 0.04
C LEU A 288 5.51 14.52 0.71
N ASN A 289 4.95 13.32 0.79
CA ASN A 289 5.59 12.18 1.45
C ASN A 289 5.10 10.82 0.88
N PRO A 290 5.80 9.70 1.20
CA PRO A 290 5.43 8.37 0.71
C PRO A 290 4.12 7.80 1.28
N ARG A 291 3.53 8.43 2.31
CA ARG A 291 2.23 8.07 2.88
C ARG A 291 1.07 8.81 2.20
N ASN A 292 1.29 9.36 1.01
CA ASN A 292 0.31 10.12 0.23
C ASN A 292 -0.23 11.38 0.95
N GLY A 293 0.58 12.02 1.80
CA GLY A 293 0.31 13.42 2.14
C GLY A 293 0.44 14.28 0.88
N THR A 294 -0.55 15.12 0.58
CA THR A 294 -0.66 15.82 -0.71
C THR A 294 -0.82 17.32 -0.50
N LEU A 295 -0.07 18.11 -1.25
CA LEU A 295 -0.33 19.53 -1.44
C LEU A 295 -1.23 19.68 -2.67
N GLN A 296 -2.28 20.48 -2.55
CA GLN A 296 -3.20 20.76 -3.65
C GLN A 296 -3.40 22.27 -3.78
N LEU A 297 -3.30 22.76 -5.01
CA LEU A 297 -3.60 24.13 -5.40
C LEU A 297 -4.73 24.07 -6.41
N THR A 298 -5.79 24.84 -6.15
CA THR A 298 -6.96 24.89 -7.02
C THR A 298 -7.27 26.35 -7.35
N GLY A 299 -7.60 26.61 -8.61
CA GLY A 299 -8.09 27.89 -9.09
C GLY A 299 -9.37 27.69 -9.88
N ASP A 300 -10.37 28.52 -9.60
CA ASP A 300 -11.69 28.46 -10.22
C ASP A 300 -12.03 29.83 -10.83
N ILE A 301 -12.54 29.81 -12.05
CA ILE A 301 -13.06 30.99 -12.75
C ILE A 301 -14.49 30.65 -13.17
N ASN A 302 -15.45 31.40 -12.65
CA ASN A 302 -16.87 31.18 -12.91
C ASN A 302 -17.47 32.46 -13.50
N ARG A 303 -18.30 32.30 -14.51
CA ARG A 303 -19.18 33.34 -15.06
C ARG A 303 -20.58 32.79 -15.15
N ASN A 304 -21.56 33.54 -14.66
CA ASN A 304 -22.97 33.15 -14.76
C ASN A 304 -23.82 34.30 -15.27
N GLN A 305 -24.84 33.97 -16.04
CA GLN A 305 -25.88 34.87 -16.51
C GLN A 305 -27.25 34.19 -16.37
N ILE A 306 -28.24 34.91 -15.86
CA ILE A 306 -29.60 34.38 -15.75
C ILE A 306 -30.25 34.36 -17.13
N THR A 307 -30.62 33.17 -17.60
CA THR A 307 -31.21 32.92 -18.93
C THR A 307 -32.71 32.61 -18.86
N GLN A 308 -33.25 32.39 -17.66
CA GLN A 308 -34.65 32.01 -17.47
C GLN A 308 -35.61 33.20 -17.57
N SER A 309 -36.58 33.15 -18.49
CA SER A 309 -37.63 34.16 -18.56
C SER A 309 -38.59 34.13 -17.36
N PRO A 310 -39.10 35.30 -16.90
CA PRO A 310 -38.85 36.65 -17.40
C PRO A 310 -37.63 37.33 -16.73
N LEU A 311 -36.75 36.57 -16.07
CA LEU A 311 -35.62 37.13 -15.32
C LEU A 311 -34.44 37.53 -16.24
N ASP A 312 -34.38 36.93 -17.42
CA ASP A 312 -33.49 37.29 -18.53
C ASP A 312 -33.57 38.79 -18.90
N GLU A 313 -34.75 39.41 -18.79
CA GLU A 313 -34.94 40.85 -19.06
C GLU A 313 -34.11 41.77 -18.15
N PHE A 314 -33.63 41.29 -17.00
CA PHE A 314 -32.89 42.09 -16.02
C PHE A 314 -31.37 42.03 -16.19
N ASP A 315 -30.85 41.26 -17.16
CA ASP A 315 -29.42 41.15 -17.50
C ASP A 315 -28.52 40.93 -16.26
N ILE A 316 -28.89 39.92 -15.46
CA ILE A 316 -28.22 39.64 -14.19
C ILE A 316 -27.00 38.75 -14.45
N GLU A 317 -25.80 39.33 -14.30
CA GLU A 317 -24.49 38.67 -14.46
C GLU A 317 -23.70 38.58 -13.14
N GLY A 318 -22.77 37.62 -13.04
CA GLY A 318 -21.86 37.46 -11.89
C GLY A 318 -20.68 36.54 -12.10
#